data_AF-A0A1C5ZB29-F1
#
_entry.id   AF-A0A1C5ZB29-F1
#
_cell.length_a   1.000
_cell.length_b   1.000
_cell.length_c   1.000
_cell.angle_alpha   90.00
_cell.angle_beta   90.00
_cell.angle_gamma   90.00
#
_symmetry.space_group_name_H-M   'P 1'
#
loop_
_entity.id
_entity.type
_entity.pdbx_description
1 polymer ?
#
loop_
_entity_poly.entity_id
_entity_poly.type
_entity_poly.pdbx_seq_one_letter_code
_entity_poly.pdbx_strand_id
1 'polypeptide(L)' 'MKIKVTKRYVDKYTKKIVEEGTETEMTAERGKELIKEGVAKEVKVTGKEV' A
#
# COMPACT_ATOMS: atom_id res chain seq x y z
N MET A 1 -6.78 -4.41 3.47
CA MET A 1 -6.84 -3.83 2.12
C MET A 1 -5.49 -4.01 1.46
N LYS A 2 -5.47 -4.21 0.13
CA LYS A 2 -4.24 -4.29 -0.63
C LYS A 2 -3.89 -2.91 -1.18
N ILE A 3 -2.65 -2.49 -0.99
CA ILE A 3 -2.13 -1.25 -1.57
C ILE A 3 -0.91 -1.53 -2.46
N LYS A 4 -0.68 -0.63 -3.40
CA LYS A 4 0.54 -0.55 -4.20
C LYS A 4 1.25 0.73 -3.85
N VAL A 5 2.47 0.61 -3.36
CA VAL A 5 3.33 1.73 -2.99
C VAL A 5 3.72 2.47 -4.26
N THR A 6 3.55 3.79 -4.25
CA THR A 6 3.87 4.67 -5.39
C THR A 6 5.10 5.52 -5.15
N LYS A 7 5.64 5.52 -3.92
CA LYS A 7 6.91 6.15 -3.59
C LYS A 7 7.59 5.33 -2.50
N ARG A 8 8.90 5.14 -2.62
CA ARG A 8 9.69 4.48 -1.57
C ARG A 8 9.48 5.20 -0.22
N TYR A 9 9.20 4.44 0.83
CA TYR A 9 9.12 4.97 2.19
C TYR A 9 9.79 4.02 3.19
N VAL A 10 10.15 4.55 4.36
CA VAL A 10 10.61 3.74 5.48
C VAL A 10 9.42 3.49 6.39
N ASP A 11 9.05 2.23 6.56
CA ASP A 11 7.95 1.89 7.43
C ASP A 11 8.33 2.13 8.89
N LYS A 12 7.56 2.98 9.57
CA LYS A 12 7.85 3.42 10.94
C LYS A 12 7.79 2.29 11.97
N TYR A 13 7.05 1.22 11.69
CA TYR A 13 6.85 0.11 12.62
C TYR A 13 7.89 -0.98 12.45
N THR A 14 8.19 -1.34 11.21
CA THR A 14 9.14 -2.42 10.87
C THR A 14 10.56 -1.92 10.63
N LYS A 15 10.75 -0.60 10.49
CA LYS A 15 11.98 0.07 10.04
C LYS A 15 12.51 -0.45 8.71
N LYS A 16 11.67 -1.10 7.91
CA LYS A 16 12.03 -1.61 6.58
C LYS A 16 11.77 -0.57 5.53
N ILE A 17 12.63 -0.56 4.52
CA ILE A 17 12.41 0.22 3.31
C ILE A 17 11.40 -0.55 2.47
N VAL A 18 10.31 0.13 2.12
CA VAL A 18 9.32 -0.39 1.18
C VAL A 18 9.55 0.33 -0.14
N GLU A 19 9.89 -0.45 -1.16
CA GLU A 19 10.24 0.07 -2.49
C GLU A 19 8.98 0.51 -3.25
N GLU A 20 9.14 1.45 -4.17
CA GLU A 20 8.09 1.82 -5.12
C GLU A 20 7.64 0.60 -5.94
N GLY A 21 6.33 0.50 -6.19
CA GLY A 21 5.73 -0.62 -6.91
C GLY A 21 5.42 -1.83 -6.03
N THR A 22 5.94 -1.88 -4.80
CA THR A 22 5.65 -2.96 -3.85
C THR A 22 4.16 -3.02 -3.56
N GLU A 23 3.58 -4.22 -3.70
CA GLU A 23 2.22 -4.48 -3.25
C GLU A 23 2.25 -5.14 -1.88
N THR A 24 1.49 -4.60 -0.94
CA THR A 24 1.40 -5.16 0.41
C THR A 24 -0.03 -5.09 0.91
N GLU A 25 -0.39 -6.09 1.71
CA GLU A 25 -1.64 -6.10 2.44
C GLU A 25 -1.43 -5.43 3.81
N MET A 26 -2.37 -4.59 4.21
CA MET A 26 -2.37 -3.93 5.51
C MET A 26 -3.78 -3.55 5.95
N THR A 27 -3.92 -3.00 7.17
CA THR A 27 -5.21 -2.53 7.69
C THR A 27 -5.77 -1.40 6.83
N ALA A 28 -7.11 -1.29 6.80
CA ALA A 28 -7.79 -0.28 6.00
C ALA A 28 -7.42 1.16 6.42
N GLU A 29 -7.24 1.39 7.72
CA GLU A 29 -6.85 2.69 8.27
C GLU A 29 -5.46 3.11 7.80
N ARG A 30 -4.45 2.22 7.93
CA ARG A 30 -3.08 2.51 7.51
C ARG A 30 -2.97 2.64 6.00
N GLY A 31 -3.67 1.81 5.24
CA GLY A 31 -3.71 1.91 3.79
C GLY A 31 -4.32 3.24 3.31
N LYS A 32 -5.45 3.67 3.92
CA LYS A 32 -6.05 4.98 3.63
C LYS A 32 -5.14 6.15 4.01
N GLU A 33 -4.41 6.05 5.12
CA GLU A 33 -3.42 7.05 5.52
C GLU A 33 -2.33 7.20 4.45
N LEU A 34 -1.70 6.10 4.03
CA LEU A 34 -0.66 6.11 2.99
C LEU A 34 -1.18 6.59 1.62
N ILE A 35 -2.44 6.30 1.31
CA ILE A 35 -3.08 6.82 0.09
C ILE A 35 -3.30 8.32 0.19
N LYS A 36 -3.76 8.82 1.35
CA LYS A 36 -3.97 10.26 1.59
C LYS A 36 -2.66 11.04 1.57
N GLU A 37 -1.58 10.44 2.04
CA GLU A 37 -0.21 11.00 1.97
C GLU A 37 0.40 10.89 0.56
N GLY A 38 -0.26 10.21 -0.39
CA GLY A 38 0.23 10.03 -1.76
C GLY A 38 1.43 9.07 -1.88
N VAL A 39 1.64 8.23 -0.86
CA VAL A 39 2.71 7.23 -0.79
C VAL A 39 2.26 5.90 -1.40
N ALA A 40 0.95 5.64 -1.45
CA ALA A 40 0.38 4.43 -2.03
C ALA A 40 -0.93 4.66 -2.77
N LYS A 41 -1.39 3.64 -3.49
CA LYS A 41 -2.72 3.57 -4.14
C LYS A 41 -3.41 2.27 -3.73
N GLU A 42 -4.74 2.30 -3.65
CA GLU A 42 -5.53 1.09 -3.43
C GLU A 42 -5.43 0.15 -4.65
N VAL A 43 -5.17 -1.13 -4.40
CA VAL A 43 -5.24 -2.18 -5.41
C VAL A 43 -6.62 -2.81 -5.30
N LYS A 44 -7.51 -2.44 -6.22
CA LYS A 44 -8.78 -3.15 -6.38
C LYS A 44 -8.47 -4.51 -6.98
N VAL A 45 -8.66 -5.56 -6.19
CA VAL A 45 -8.70 -6.92 -6.72
C VAL A 45 -10.02 -7.03 -7.47
N THR A 46 -10.01 -6.68 -8.75
CA THR A 46 -11.14 -7.01 -9.64
C THR A 46 -11.09 -8.52 -9.85
N GLY A 47 -11.78 -9.26 -8.98
CA GLY A 47 -12.14 -10.64 -9.26
C GLY A 47 -13.01 -10.62 -10.51
N LYS A 48 -12.42 -10.88 -11.67
CA LYS A 48 -13.13 -11.62 -12.72
C LYS A 48 -13.14 -13.06 -12.23
N GLU A 49 -14.11 -13.40 -11.40
CA GLU A 49 -14.64 -14.76 -11.43
C GLU A 49 -15.19 -14.94 -12.85
N VAL A 50 -14.56 -15.84 -13.59
CA VAL A 50 -14.99 -16.33 -14.91
C VAL A 50 -15.95 -17.49 -14.73
#